data_AF-A0A0H4PJF9-F1
#
_entry.id   AF-A0A0H4PJF9-F1
#
_cell.length_a   1.000
_cell.length_b   1.000
_cell.length_c   1.000
_cell.angle_alpha   90.00
_cell.angle_beta   90.00
_cell.angle_gamma   90.00
#
_symmetry.space_group_name_H-M   'P 1'
#
loop_
_entity.id
_entity.type
_entity.pdbx_description
1 polymer ?
#
loop_
_entity_poly.entity_id
_entity_poly.type
_entity_poly.pdbx_seq_one_letter_code
_entity_poly.pdbx_strand_id
1 'polypeptide(L)'
;MPVEEVVKLLRDENFDHRLGAVSILDWKARNKKTSLEERHAIYTAYIDNHQWINDWGMVDRAAPYVIGGYLFGKDKKPLYDLARSTNPMERRTAIVSTYYFIRKGEIEDTFKIAEILVNDSEHFVQTAVGSWVREAGKRDEERLKAFLNAYAATMPRVTLRVAIERFDPKLRKYYLDLVKQN
;
A
#
# COMPACT_ATOMS: atom_id res chain seq x y z
N MET A 1 -13.99 20.10 9.91
CA MET A 1 -13.28 19.63 11.12
C MET A 1 -11.78 19.89 10.95
N PRO A 2 -11.11 20.54 11.90
CA PRO A 2 -9.65 20.68 11.94
C PRO A 2 -8.94 19.32 12.08
N VAL A 3 -7.67 19.23 11.68
CA VAL A 3 -6.92 17.96 11.71
C VAL A 3 -6.72 17.49 13.15
N GLU A 4 -6.54 18.41 14.08
CA GLU A 4 -6.33 18.15 15.51
C GLU A 4 -7.54 17.43 16.13
N GLU A 5 -8.76 17.80 15.75
CA GLU A 5 -9.99 17.13 16.19
C GLU A 5 -10.13 15.73 15.55
N VAL A 6 -9.66 15.57 14.31
CA VAL A 6 -9.62 14.24 13.66
C VAL A 6 -8.65 13.30 14.38
N VAL A 7 -7.52 13.82 14.88
CA VAL A 7 -6.57 13.03 15.67
C VAL A 7 -7.20 12.55 16.99
N LYS A 8 -8.05 13.36 17.64
CA LYS A 8 -8.78 12.90 18.84
C LYS A 8 -9.68 11.71 18.53
N LEU A 9 -10.42 11.76 17.43
CA LEU A 9 -11.24 10.63 16.96
C LEU A 9 -10.40 9.41 16.58
N LEU A 10 -9.22 9.63 16.01
CA LEU A 10 -8.31 8.54 15.65
C LEU A 10 -7.71 7.83 16.87
N ARG A 11 -7.60 8.52 18.01
CA ARG A 11 -7.08 7.95 19.26
C ARG A 11 -8.15 7.33 20.15
N ASP A 12 -9.40 7.31 19.68
CA ASP A 12 -10.52 6.73 20.40
C ASP A 12 -10.44 5.19 20.37
N GLU A 13 -10.86 4.53 21.45
CA GLU A 13 -10.89 3.07 21.53
C GLU A 13 -11.91 2.48 20.53
N ASN A 14 -13.00 3.22 20.27
CA ASN A 14 -14.05 2.82 19.35
C ASN A 14 -13.55 2.76 17.90
N PHE A 15 -13.71 1.58 17.30
CA PHE A 15 -13.30 1.33 15.92
C PHE A 15 -13.97 2.27 14.90
N ASP A 16 -15.26 2.55 15.05
CA ASP A 16 -16.02 3.39 14.12
C ASP A 16 -15.56 4.85 14.18
N HIS A 17 -15.17 5.33 15.36
CA HIS A 17 -14.56 6.66 15.51
C HIS A 17 -13.24 6.75 14.74
N ARG A 18 -12.38 5.73 14.85
CA ARG A 18 -11.11 5.64 14.12
C ARG A 18 -11.32 5.53 12.62
N LEU A 19 -12.27 4.71 12.18
CA LEU A 19 -12.63 4.58 10.77
C LEU A 19 -13.18 5.90 10.20
N GLY A 20 -14.00 6.60 10.99
CA GLY A 20 -14.47 7.94 10.69
C GLY A 20 -13.30 8.93 10.55
N ALA A 21 -12.34 8.88 11.47
CA ALA A 21 -11.17 9.75 11.45
C ALA A 21 -10.33 9.56 10.16
N VAL A 22 -9.95 8.32 9.82
CA VAL A 22 -9.17 8.07 8.59
C VAL A 22 -9.96 8.41 7.33
N SER A 23 -11.29 8.27 7.36
CA SER A 23 -12.17 8.69 6.26
C SER A 23 -12.17 10.21 6.07
N ILE A 24 -12.17 10.98 7.16
CA ILE A 24 -12.06 12.44 7.12
C ILE A 24 -10.70 12.87 6.57
N LEU A 25 -9.60 12.24 7.03
CA LEU A 25 -8.25 12.51 6.51
C LEU A 25 -8.18 12.27 5.00
N ASP A 26 -8.71 11.14 4.52
CA ASP A 26 -8.77 10.84 3.08
C ASP A 26 -9.58 11.86 2.29
N TRP A 27 -10.79 12.21 2.75
CA TRP A 27 -11.63 13.18 2.05
C TRP A 27 -10.96 14.55 1.94
N LYS A 28 -10.28 15.00 3.00
CA LYS A 28 -9.47 16.21 2.96
C LYS A 28 -8.30 16.07 1.98
N ALA A 29 -7.55 14.98 2.03
CA ALA A 29 -6.42 14.76 1.11
C ALA A 29 -6.85 14.74 -0.38
N ARG A 30 -8.05 14.24 -0.68
CA ARG A 30 -8.63 14.24 -2.04
C ARG A 30 -9.12 15.60 -2.50
N ASN A 31 -9.51 16.47 -1.57
CA ASN A 31 -10.08 17.76 -1.91
C ASN A 31 -9.03 18.65 -2.58
N LYS A 32 -9.32 19.10 -3.81
CA LYS A 32 -8.43 19.99 -4.58
C LYS A 32 -8.20 21.34 -3.90
N LYS A 33 -9.13 21.77 -3.03
CA LYS A 33 -9.06 23.04 -2.29
C LYS A 33 -8.22 22.96 -1.01
N THR A 34 -7.79 21.78 -0.59
CA THR A 34 -6.94 21.61 0.60
C THR A 34 -5.56 22.19 0.33
N SER A 35 -5.14 23.12 1.20
CA SER A 35 -3.87 23.83 1.09
C SER A 35 -2.67 22.90 1.30
N LEU A 36 -1.47 23.38 0.97
CA LEU A 36 -0.24 22.61 1.17
C LEU A 36 0.04 22.36 2.66
N GLU A 37 -0.24 23.35 3.50
CA GLU A 37 -0.10 23.28 4.96
C GLU A 37 -1.06 22.25 5.54
N GLU A 38 -2.33 22.26 5.12
CA GLU A 38 -3.30 21.29 5.58
C GLU A 38 -2.96 19.87 5.07
N ARG A 39 -2.46 19.73 3.84
CA ARG A 39 -1.96 18.43 3.32
C ARG A 39 -0.81 17.89 4.16
N HIS A 40 0.12 18.75 4.56
CA HIS A 40 1.19 18.36 5.46
C HIS A 40 0.65 17.93 6.83
N ALA A 41 -0.27 18.71 7.42
CA ALA A 41 -0.89 18.35 8.68
C ALA A 41 -1.62 16.99 8.61
N ILE A 42 -2.34 16.70 7.53
CA ILE A 42 -3.02 15.42 7.30
C ILE A 42 -2.02 14.27 7.19
N TYR A 43 -0.94 14.45 6.43
CA TYR A 43 0.14 13.48 6.30
C TYR A 43 0.79 13.18 7.66
N THR A 44 1.18 14.21 8.40
CA THR A 44 1.80 14.09 9.73
C THR A 44 0.86 13.43 10.71
N ALA A 45 -0.42 13.81 10.72
CA ALA A 45 -1.43 13.19 11.58
C ALA A 45 -1.57 11.68 11.31
N TYR A 46 -1.44 11.23 10.07
CA TYR A 46 -1.49 9.81 9.74
C TYR A 46 -0.23 9.07 10.21
N ILE A 47 0.97 9.59 9.92
CA ILE A 47 2.23 8.95 10.27
C ILE A 47 2.43 8.91 11.79
N ASP A 48 2.24 10.03 12.49
CA ASP A 48 2.50 10.14 13.93
C ASP A 48 1.50 9.36 14.79
N ASN A 49 0.38 8.92 14.21
CA ASN A 49 -0.68 8.18 14.90
C ASN A 49 -0.91 6.79 14.29
N HIS A 50 0.04 6.27 13.52
CA HIS A 50 -0.12 5.01 12.78
C HIS A 50 -0.49 3.82 13.69
N GLN A 51 0.01 3.79 14.92
CA GLN A 51 -0.35 2.79 15.94
C GLN A 51 -1.88 2.60 16.16
N TRP A 52 -2.70 3.61 15.85
CA TRP A 52 -4.17 3.56 15.96
C TRP A 52 -4.86 3.06 14.67
N ILE A 53 -4.12 3.01 13.57
CA ILE A 53 -4.52 2.51 12.24
C ILE A 53 -4.16 1.02 12.15
N ASN A 54 -4.84 0.22 12.97
CA ASN A 54 -4.51 -1.19 13.18
C ASN A 54 -5.34 -2.17 12.34
N ASP A 55 -6.06 -1.68 11.34
CA ASP A 55 -6.88 -2.47 10.42
C ASP A 55 -6.51 -2.19 8.95
N TRP A 56 -6.53 -3.25 8.14
CA TRP A 56 -6.16 -3.17 6.73
C TRP A 56 -7.12 -2.28 5.92
N GLY A 57 -8.39 -2.24 6.29
CA GLY A 57 -9.42 -1.41 5.65
C GLY A 57 -9.18 0.07 5.91
N MET A 58 -8.73 0.44 7.11
CA MET A 58 -8.33 1.82 7.42
C MET A 58 -7.13 2.28 6.59
N VAL A 59 -6.14 1.39 6.39
CA VAL A 59 -4.99 1.65 5.51
C VAL A 59 -5.47 1.88 4.09
N ASP A 60 -6.23 0.95 3.51
CA ASP A 60 -6.73 1.04 2.13
C ASP A 60 -7.60 2.26 1.89
N ARG A 61 -8.37 2.67 2.91
CA ARG A 61 -9.25 3.84 2.86
C ARG A 61 -8.49 5.14 2.63
N ALA A 62 -7.31 5.30 3.23
CA ALA A 62 -6.65 6.60 3.39
C ALA A 62 -5.22 6.67 2.82
N ALA A 63 -4.42 5.62 2.96
CA ALA A 63 -3.01 5.61 2.55
C ALA A 63 -2.75 6.07 1.10
N PRO A 64 -3.61 5.75 0.10
CA PRO A 64 -3.38 6.21 -1.27
C PRO A 64 -3.32 7.74 -1.39
N TYR A 65 -4.23 8.47 -0.74
CA TYR A 65 -4.29 9.93 -0.92
C TYR A 65 -3.60 10.69 0.20
N VAL A 66 -3.71 10.23 1.44
CA VAL A 66 -3.08 10.88 2.59
C VAL A 66 -1.56 10.79 2.51
N ILE A 67 -1.03 9.60 2.19
CA ILE A 67 0.42 9.37 2.11
C ILE A 67 0.88 9.44 0.66
N GLY A 68 0.31 8.62 -0.23
CA GLY A 68 0.71 8.59 -1.64
C GLY A 68 0.50 9.94 -2.34
N GLY A 69 -0.66 10.56 -2.15
CA GLY A 69 -0.94 11.89 -2.70
C GLY A 69 -0.03 12.99 -2.16
N TYR A 70 0.41 12.89 -0.90
CA TYR A 70 1.34 13.86 -0.30
C TYR A 70 2.78 13.68 -0.79
N LEU A 71 3.25 12.44 -0.91
CA LEU A 71 4.62 12.11 -1.31
C LEU A 71 4.83 12.10 -2.84
N PHE A 72 3.78 12.29 -3.63
CA PHE A 72 3.90 12.39 -5.08
C PHE A 72 4.74 13.62 -5.47
N GLY A 73 5.80 13.40 -6.25
CA GLY A 73 6.78 14.43 -6.60
C GLY A 73 7.71 14.86 -5.45
N LYS A 74 7.73 14.13 -4.33
CA LYS A 74 8.62 14.37 -3.18
C LYS A 74 9.58 13.20 -2.96
N ASP A 75 10.45 13.35 -1.96
CA ASP A 75 11.22 12.23 -1.41
C ASP A 75 10.27 11.16 -0.85
N LYS A 76 10.49 9.92 -1.29
CA LYS A 76 9.67 8.75 -0.96
C LYS A 76 10.27 7.92 0.15
N LYS A 77 11.43 8.32 0.72
CA LYS A 77 12.07 7.65 1.86
C LYS A 77 11.10 7.19 2.95
N PRO A 78 10.08 7.98 3.37
CA PRO A 78 9.12 7.53 4.38
C PRO A 78 8.41 6.22 4.02
N LEU A 79 8.09 5.96 2.75
CA LEU A 79 7.48 4.69 2.33
C LEU A 79 8.45 3.51 2.50
N TYR A 80 9.73 3.74 2.22
CA TYR A 80 10.76 2.72 2.36
C TYR A 80 11.11 2.45 3.83
N ASP A 81 10.99 3.45 4.70
CA ASP A 81 11.10 3.26 6.15
C ASP A 81 9.91 2.43 6.66
N LEU A 82 8.68 2.77 6.26
CA LEU A 82 7.47 2.02 6.60
C LEU A 82 7.52 0.56 6.11
N ALA A 83 8.05 0.31 4.91
CA ALA A 83 8.21 -1.03 4.35
C ALA A 83 9.15 -1.94 5.19
N ARG A 84 10.00 -1.36 6.03
CA ARG A 84 10.92 -2.10 6.91
C ARG A 84 10.47 -2.10 8.38
N SER A 85 9.29 -1.55 8.67
CA SER A 85 8.75 -1.51 10.02
C SER A 85 8.39 -2.90 10.54
N THR A 86 8.44 -3.08 11.86
CA THR A 86 7.91 -4.28 12.52
C THR A 86 6.38 -4.32 12.51
N ASN A 87 5.70 -3.18 12.33
CA ASN A 87 4.25 -3.08 12.28
C ASN A 87 3.71 -3.47 10.88
N PRO A 88 2.83 -4.49 10.78
CA PRO A 88 2.28 -4.91 9.48
C PRO A 88 1.43 -3.84 8.80
N MET A 89 0.73 -2.99 9.54
CA MET A 89 -0.09 -1.94 8.92
C MET A 89 0.78 -0.81 8.36
N GLU A 90 1.94 -0.54 8.96
CA GLU A 90 2.93 0.39 8.38
C GLU A 90 3.48 -0.14 7.06
N ARG A 91 3.88 -1.41 7.04
CA ARG A 91 4.32 -2.09 5.80
C ARG A 91 3.22 -2.12 4.74
N ARG A 92 1.96 -2.36 5.14
CA ARG A 92 0.81 -2.27 4.23
C ARG A 92 0.63 -0.85 3.69
N THR A 93 0.73 0.18 4.54
CA THR A 93 0.68 1.59 4.11
C THR A 93 1.72 1.85 3.02
N ALA A 94 2.96 1.40 3.20
CA ALA A 94 4.04 1.60 2.23
C ALA A 94 3.63 1.20 0.80
N ILE A 95 3.11 -0.02 0.64
CA ILE A 95 2.74 -0.54 -0.69
C ILE A 95 1.40 0.05 -1.18
N VAL A 96 0.40 0.20 -0.31
CA VAL A 96 -0.92 0.74 -0.67
C VAL A 96 -0.84 2.20 -1.14
N SER A 97 0.03 3.00 -0.53
CA SER A 97 0.25 4.39 -0.94
C SER A 97 0.68 4.52 -2.40
N THR A 98 1.40 3.52 -2.94
CA THR A 98 1.85 3.54 -4.33
C THR A 98 0.71 3.47 -5.34
N TYR A 99 -0.51 3.11 -4.93
CA TYR A 99 -1.68 3.18 -5.80
C TYR A 99 -1.91 4.59 -6.39
N TYR A 100 -1.54 5.64 -5.65
CA TYR A 100 -1.58 6.99 -6.19
C TYR A 100 -0.61 7.17 -7.36
N PHE A 101 0.63 6.70 -7.22
CA PHE A 101 1.69 6.79 -8.23
C PHE A 101 1.34 5.98 -9.48
N ILE A 102 0.85 4.76 -9.26
CA ILE A 102 0.31 3.86 -10.28
C ILE A 102 -0.71 4.64 -11.13
N ARG A 103 -1.70 5.30 -10.53
CA ARG A 103 -2.69 6.10 -11.29
C ARG A 103 -2.12 7.30 -12.04
N LYS A 104 -0.91 7.74 -11.71
CA LYS A 104 -0.14 8.76 -12.42
C LYS A 104 0.82 8.21 -13.46
N GLY A 105 0.88 6.89 -13.62
CA GLY A 105 1.78 6.22 -14.56
C GLY A 105 3.14 5.83 -13.97
N GLU A 106 3.40 6.15 -12.70
CA GLU A 106 4.64 5.80 -12.00
C GLU A 106 4.48 4.46 -11.27
N ILE A 107 5.19 3.43 -11.74
CA ILE A 107 5.10 2.06 -11.19
C ILE A 107 6.35 1.61 -10.43
N GLU A 108 7.45 2.38 -10.54
CA GLU A 108 8.76 1.93 -10.08
C GLU A 108 8.82 1.72 -8.56
N ASP A 109 8.28 2.64 -7.77
CA ASP A 109 8.22 2.51 -6.31
C ASP A 109 7.33 1.34 -5.87
N THR A 110 6.30 0.98 -6.63
CA THR A 110 5.48 -0.20 -6.33
C THR A 110 6.33 -1.47 -6.37
N PHE A 111 7.11 -1.67 -7.44
CA PHE A 111 7.96 -2.85 -7.57
C PHE A 111 9.09 -2.84 -6.53
N LYS A 112 9.77 -1.71 -6.31
CA LYS A 112 10.82 -1.62 -5.29
C LYS A 112 10.33 -1.91 -3.87
N ILE A 113 9.16 -1.40 -3.48
CA ILE A 113 8.57 -1.69 -2.17
C ILE A 113 8.09 -3.14 -2.12
N ALA A 114 7.51 -3.67 -3.21
CA ALA A 114 7.11 -5.06 -3.30
C ALA A 114 8.29 -6.03 -3.12
N GLU A 115 9.48 -5.71 -3.63
CA GLU A 115 10.71 -6.49 -3.43
C GLU A 115 11.10 -6.57 -1.95
N ILE A 116 10.98 -5.47 -1.20
CA ILE A 116 11.23 -5.45 0.26
C ILE A 116 10.23 -6.35 1.00
N LEU A 117 8.98 -6.34 0.56
CA LEU A 117 7.86 -7.01 1.22
C LEU A 117 7.54 -8.40 0.64
N VAL A 118 8.31 -8.89 -0.33
CA VAL A 118 7.92 -10.06 -1.15
C VAL A 118 7.77 -11.34 -0.32
N ASN A 119 8.52 -11.43 0.77
CA ASN A 119 8.50 -12.55 1.71
C ASN A 119 7.89 -12.18 3.08
N ASP A 120 7.04 -11.14 3.13
CA ASP A 120 6.37 -10.75 4.37
C ASP A 120 5.58 -11.92 4.96
N SER A 121 5.66 -12.12 6.27
CA SER A 121 4.93 -13.19 6.96
C SER A 121 3.45 -12.87 7.15
N GLU A 122 3.06 -11.59 7.10
CA GLU A 122 1.72 -11.17 7.46
C GLU A 122 0.75 -11.22 6.27
N HIS A 123 -0.36 -11.94 6.44
CA HIS A 123 -1.37 -12.19 5.41
C HIS A 123 -1.91 -10.92 4.77
N PHE A 124 -2.23 -9.89 5.57
CA PHE A 124 -2.72 -8.63 5.01
C PHE A 124 -1.63 -7.88 4.25
N VAL A 125 -0.35 -8.02 4.57
CA VAL A 125 0.71 -7.41 3.74
C VAL A 125 0.87 -8.18 2.43
N GLN A 126 0.89 -9.52 2.49
CA GLN A 126 1.02 -10.39 1.32
C GLN A 126 -0.05 -10.12 0.24
N THR A 127 -1.31 -9.97 0.65
CA THR A 127 -2.42 -9.66 -0.26
C THR A 127 -2.30 -8.29 -0.90
N ALA A 128 -1.79 -7.29 -0.16
CA ALA A 128 -1.52 -5.96 -0.69
C ALA A 128 -0.40 -6.00 -1.73
N VAL A 129 0.74 -6.65 -1.42
CA VAL A 129 1.86 -6.80 -2.36
C VAL A 129 1.39 -7.39 -3.68
N GLY A 130 0.70 -8.54 -3.64
CA GLY A 130 0.18 -9.20 -4.84
C GLY A 130 -0.80 -8.32 -5.63
N SER A 131 -1.67 -7.59 -4.93
CA SER A 131 -2.67 -6.72 -5.56
C SER A 131 -2.01 -5.55 -6.30
N TRP A 132 -1.01 -4.91 -5.67
CA TRP A 132 -0.40 -3.70 -6.21
C TRP A 132 0.64 -3.98 -7.29
N VAL A 133 1.40 -5.09 -7.22
CA VAL A 133 2.26 -5.49 -8.36
C VAL A 133 1.43 -5.88 -9.57
N ARG A 134 0.28 -6.54 -9.37
CA ARG A 134 -0.67 -6.81 -10.46
C ARG A 134 -1.23 -5.52 -11.04
N GLU A 135 -1.62 -4.56 -10.21
CA GLU A 135 -2.16 -3.28 -10.66
C GLU A 135 -1.13 -2.44 -11.42
N ALA A 136 0.12 -2.42 -10.94
CA ALA A 136 1.25 -1.82 -11.66
C ALA A 136 1.51 -2.55 -12.98
N GLY A 137 1.49 -3.89 -12.97
CA GLY A 137 1.68 -4.76 -14.13
C GLY A 137 0.67 -4.57 -15.27
N LYS A 138 -0.52 -4.01 -14.99
CA LYS A 138 -1.46 -3.62 -16.05
C LYS A 138 -0.92 -2.52 -16.96
N ARG A 139 0.07 -1.74 -16.48
CA ARG A 139 0.75 -0.69 -17.26
C ARG A 139 2.02 -1.22 -17.92
N ASP A 140 2.66 -2.21 -17.31
CA ASP A 140 3.88 -2.83 -17.80
C ASP A 140 3.89 -4.32 -17.42
N GLU A 141 3.41 -5.15 -18.34
CA GLU A 141 3.32 -6.59 -18.13
C GLU A 141 4.70 -7.24 -18.05
N GLU A 142 5.69 -6.71 -18.78
CA GLU A 142 7.05 -7.24 -18.78
C GLU A 142 7.74 -6.98 -17.44
N ARG A 143 7.50 -5.83 -16.80
CA ARG A 143 7.96 -5.55 -15.43
C ARG A 143 7.33 -6.51 -14.42
N LEU A 144 6.04 -6.83 -14.56
CA LEU A 144 5.37 -7.84 -13.72
C LEU A 144 5.98 -9.23 -13.93
N LYS A 145 6.19 -9.67 -15.17
CA LYS A 145 6.83 -10.95 -15.47
C LYS A 145 8.25 -11.01 -14.91
N ALA A 146 9.03 -9.93 -15.02
CA ALA A 146 10.37 -9.86 -14.46
C ALA A 146 10.35 -10.05 -12.93
N PHE A 147 9.44 -9.36 -12.23
CA PHE A 147 9.24 -9.54 -10.78
C PHE A 147 8.84 -10.99 -10.45
N LEU A 148 7.89 -11.57 -11.18
CA LEU A 148 7.45 -12.95 -10.95
C LEU A 148 8.55 -13.97 -11.26
N ASN A 149 9.34 -13.77 -12.31
CA ASN A 149 10.46 -14.66 -12.63
C ASN A 149 11.53 -14.65 -11.53
N ALA A 150 11.74 -13.50 -10.87
CA ALA A 150 12.68 -13.39 -9.76
C ALA A 150 12.18 -14.04 -8.46
N TYR A 151 10.87 -13.94 -8.16
CA TYR A 151 10.37 -14.24 -6.82
C TYR A 151 9.26 -15.30 -6.74
N ALA A 152 8.64 -15.72 -7.85
CA ALA A 152 7.46 -16.60 -7.81
C ALA A 152 7.75 -17.94 -7.13
N ALA A 153 8.99 -18.43 -7.21
CA ALA A 153 9.39 -19.69 -6.61
C ALA A 153 9.57 -19.63 -5.08
N THR A 154 9.68 -18.44 -4.49
CA THR A 154 9.93 -18.26 -3.04
C THR A 154 8.86 -17.43 -2.33
N MET A 155 8.13 -16.57 -3.04
CA MET A 155 7.13 -15.69 -2.43
C MET A 155 5.94 -16.48 -1.86
N PRO A 156 5.23 -15.96 -0.85
CA PRO A 156 4.04 -16.59 -0.31
C PRO A 156 3.01 -16.89 -1.39
N ARG A 157 2.40 -18.07 -1.31
CA ARG A 157 1.41 -18.53 -2.31
C ARG A 157 0.21 -17.60 -2.44
N VAL A 158 -0.15 -16.90 -1.37
CA VAL A 158 -1.20 -15.87 -1.38
C VAL A 158 -0.80 -14.72 -2.29
N THR A 159 0.39 -14.13 -2.08
CA THR A 159 0.93 -13.05 -2.92
C THR A 159 0.98 -13.46 -4.39
N LEU A 160 1.52 -14.65 -4.69
CA LEU A 160 1.61 -15.14 -6.06
C LEU A 160 0.25 -15.26 -6.72
N ARG A 161 -0.72 -15.91 -6.07
CA ARG A 161 -2.08 -16.12 -6.61
C ARG A 161 -2.77 -14.80 -6.92
N VAL A 162 -2.63 -13.82 -6.03
CA VAL A 162 -3.17 -12.48 -6.26
C VAL A 162 -2.45 -11.82 -7.45
N ALA A 163 -1.12 -11.88 -7.51
CA ALA A 163 -0.33 -11.26 -8.58
C ALA A 163 -0.70 -11.76 -9.98
N ILE A 164 -0.93 -13.07 -10.13
CA ILE A 164 -1.22 -13.72 -11.43
C ILE A 164 -2.71 -13.86 -11.75
N GLU A 165 -3.61 -13.30 -10.94
CA GLU A 165 -5.07 -13.53 -11.05
C GLU A 165 -5.61 -13.29 -12.47
N ARG A 166 -5.04 -12.31 -13.18
CA ARG A 166 -5.46 -11.89 -14.53
C ARG A 166 -4.77 -12.61 -15.69
N PHE A 167 -3.74 -13.41 -15.42
CA PHE A 167 -3.08 -14.18 -16.47
C PHE A 167 -3.98 -15.28 -17.01
N ASP A 168 -3.71 -15.72 -18.24
CA ASP A 168 -4.40 -16.86 -18.82
C ASP A 168 -4.06 -18.15 -18.05
N PRO A 169 -4.88 -19.21 -18.17
CA PRO A 169 -4.68 -20.45 -17.42
C PRO A 169 -3.30 -21.11 -17.61
N LYS A 170 -2.68 -21.01 -18.80
CA LYS A 170 -1.37 -21.61 -19.06
C LYS A 170 -0.29 -20.88 -18.30
N LEU A 171 -0.27 -19.54 -18.40
CA LEU A 171 0.73 -18.73 -17.70
C LEU A 171 0.55 -18.77 -16.17
N ARG A 172 -0.70 -18.82 -15.68
CA ARG A 172 -0.97 -19.04 -14.25
C ARG A 172 -0.41 -20.37 -13.76
N LYS A 173 -0.63 -21.44 -14.52
CA LYS A 173 -0.11 -22.77 -14.18
C LYS A 173 1.42 -22.78 -14.13
N TYR A 174 2.08 -22.17 -15.13
CA TYR A 174 3.53 -22.03 -15.17
C TYR A 174 4.10 -21.46 -13.86
N TYR A 175 3.63 -20.28 -13.44
CA TYR A 175 4.12 -19.66 -12.20
C TYR A 175 3.76 -20.45 -10.93
N LEU A 176 2.58 -21.09 -10.89
CA LEU A 176 2.18 -21.91 -9.75
C LEU A 176 3.00 -23.20 -9.61
N ASP A 177 3.53 -23.74 -10.70
CA ASP A 177 4.34 -24.95 -10.70
C ASP A 177 5.81 -24.66 -10.29
N LEU A 178 6.31 -23.44 -10.45
CA LEU A 178 7.64 -23.03 -9.95
C LEU A 178 7.76 -23.17 -8.42
N VAL A 179 6.68 -22.92 -7.69
CA VAL A 179 6.65 -23.07 -6.22
C VAL A 179 6.85 -24.53 -5.79
N LYS A 180 6.47 -25.50 -6.62
CA LYS A 180 6.56 -26.93 -6.27
C LYS A 180 7.97 -27.51 -6.41
N GLN A 181 8.89 -26.75 -7.02
CA GLN A 181 10.25 -27.20 -7.32
C GLN A 181 11.26 -26.77 -6.25
N ASN A 182 10.84 -25.98 -5.26
CA ASN A 182 11.58 -25.57 -4.07
C ASN A 182 10.96 -26.22 -2.82
#